data_AF-A0AAU2XJF0-F1
#
_entry.id   AF-A0AAU2XJF0-F1
#
_cell.length_a   1.000
_cell.length_b   1.000
_cell.length_c   1.000
_cell.angle_alpha   90.00
_cell.angle_beta   90.00
_cell.angle_gamma   90.00
#
_symmetry.space_group_name_H-M   'P 1'
#
loop_
_entity.id
_entity.type
_entity.pdbx_description
1 polymer ?
#
loop_
_entity_poly.entity_id
_entity_poly.type
_entity_poly.pdbx_seq_one_letter_code
_entity_poly.pdbx_strand_id
1 'polypeptide(L)' 'MSTARAATDDAHSLDGVRSDFTWFDNERVIRFGRDALRNVESLFRDHGFGRYALLTTERAAA' A
#
# COMPACT_ATOMS: atom_id res chain seq x y z
N MET A 1 -38.39 -14.06 6.82
CA MET A 1 -37.51 -13.16 7.59
C MET A 1 -36.12 -13.32 7.03
N SER A 2 -35.64 -12.31 6.30
CA SER A 2 -34.36 -12.30 5.58
C SER A 2 -33.42 -11.37 6.36
N THR A 3 -32.34 -11.90 6.93
CA THR A 3 -31.27 -11.09 7.52
C THR A 3 -30.20 -10.86 6.46
N ALA A 4 -30.53 -9.98 5.51
CA ALA A 4 -29.56 -9.42 4.60
C ALA A 4 -28.74 -8.33 5.32
N ARG A 5 -27.41 -8.46 5.21
CA ARG A 5 -26.44 -7.37 5.06
C ARG A 5 -26.11 -6.53 6.31
N ALA A 6 -25.23 -7.07 7.14
CA ALA A 6 -24.28 -6.26 7.93
C ALA A 6 -22.94 -6.23 7.18
N ALA A 7 -22.88 -5.44 6.11
CA ALA A 7 -21.68 -5.22 5.32
C ALA A 7 -21.57 -3.73 4.98
N THR A 8 -21.74 -2.85 5.96
CA THR A 8 -21.56 -1.40 5.78
C THR A 8 -21.49 -0.69 7.14
N ASP A 9 -20.40 -0.86 7.92
CA ASP A 9 -20.15 0.10 9.03
C ASP A 9 -18.71 0.18 9.60
N ASP A 10 -17.69 -0.41 8.95
CA ASP A 10 -16.29 -0.27 9.40
C ASP A 10 -15.52 0.85 8.69
N ALA A 11 -16.15 1.54 7.73
CA ALA A 11 -15.56 2.63 7.00
C ALA A 11 -16.12 3.95 7.51
N HIS A 12 -15.41 4.60 8.43
CA HIS A 12 -15.29 6.06 8.64
C HIS A 12 -15.07 6.47 10.11
N SER A 13 -14.06 5.93 10.77
CA SER A 13 -13.39 6.69 11.85
C SER A 13 -12.22 7.47 11.24
N LEU A 14 -12.51 8.69 10.81
CA LEU A 14 -11.55 9.66 10.27
C LEU A 14 -10.97 10.53 11.39
N ASP A 15 -10.43 9.91 12.44
CA ASP A 15 -9.67 10.64 13.47
C ASP A 15 -8.16 10.57 13.19
N GLY A 16 -7.67 11.64 12.54
CA GLY A 16 -6.57 12.42 13.10
C GLY A 16 -5.11 11.95 12.98
N VAL A 17 -4.80 10.71 12.59
CA VAL A 17 -3.43 10.30 12.19
C VAL A 17 -3.57 9.24 11.10
N ARG A 18 -3.16 9.54 9.85
CA ARG A 18 -2.99 8.48 8.85
C ARG A 18 -1.85 7.57 9.31
N SER A 19 -2.19 6.52 10.05
CA SER A 19 -1.26 5.46 10.42
C SER A 19 -0.68 4.82 9.16
N ASP A 20 0.60 4.47 9.22
CA ASP A 20 1.27 3.72 8.16
C ASP A 20 0.46 2.47 7.79
N PHE A 21 0.32 2.17 6.49
CA PHE A 21 -0.44 1.02 6.03
C PHE A 21 0.20 0.36 4.80
N THR A 22 -0.13 -0.92 4.61
CA THR A 22 0.13 -1.67 3.38
C THR A 22 -1.17 -2.31 2.91
N TRP A 23 -1.50 -2.16 1.63
CA TRP A 23 -2.67 -2.72 1.00
C TRP A 23 -2.27 -3.52 -0.23
N PHE A 24 -2.94 -4.66 -0.45
CA PHE A 24 -2.71 -5.58 -1.56
C PHE A 24 -4.03 -6.11 -2.12
N ASP A 25 -4.24 -5.99 -3.42
CA ASP A 25 -5.45 -6.47 -4.14
C ASP A 25 -5.17 -7.65 -5.11
N ASN A 26 -4.00 -8.28 -5.00
CA ASN A 26 -3.46 -9.28 -5.94
C ASN A 26 -2.90 -8.72 -7.26
N GLU A 27 -3.11 -7.45 -7.57
CA GLU A 27 -2.54 -6.77 -8.74
C GLU A 27 -1.49 -5.72 -8.32
N ARG A 28 -1.73 -5.05 -7.19
CA ARG A 28 -1.06 -3.83 -6.74
C ARG A 28 -0.72 -3.93 -5.27
N VAL A 29 0.46 -3.42 -4.93
CA VAL A 29 0.89 -3.21 -3.55
C VAL A 29 0.99 -1.70 -3.32
N ILE A 30 0.26 -1.19 -2.32
CA ILE A 30 0.34 0.21 -1.91
C ILE A 30 0.91 0.24 -0.49
N ARG A 31 2.04 0.92 -0.31
CA ARG A 31 2.64 1.18 1.00
C ARG A 31 2.66 2.68 1.27
N PHE A 32 2.07 3.08 2.38
CA PHE A 32 2.05 4.46 2.83
C PHE A 32 2.65 4.53 4.23
N GLY A 33 3.54 5.48 4.43
CA GLY A 33 4.15 5.71 5.74
C GLY A 33 5.53 6.32 5.65
N ARG A 34 6.08 6.63 6.81
CA ARG A 34 7.49 7.02 6.90
C ARG A 34 8.35 5.84 6.45
N ASP A 35 9.41 6.12 5.69
CA ASP A 35 10.34 5.09 5.21
C ASP A 35 9.69 3.99 4.33
N ALA A 36 8.56 4.29 3.66
CA ALA A 36 7.87 3.33 2.79
C ALA A 36 8.77 2.69 1.71
N LEU A 37 9.84 3.39 1.30
CA LEU A 37 10.81 2.92 0.31
C LEU A 37 11.99 2.13 0.89
N ARG A 38 12.20 2.12 2.22
CA ARG A 38 13.41 1.58 2.87
C ARG A 38 13.66 0.10 2.59
N ASN A 39 12.61 -0.65 2.23
CA ASN A 39 12.66 -2.09 1.95
C ASN A 39 11.99 -2.44 0.61
N VAL A 40 12.12 -1.57 -0.39
CA VAL A 40 11.44 -1.74 -1.69
C VAL A 40 11.85 -3.04 -2.39
N GLU A 41 13.12 -3.44 -2.28
CA GLU A 41 13.63 -4.68 -2.91
C GLU A 41 12.99 -5.94 -2.32
N SER A 42 12.84 -6.01 -0.98
CA SER A 42 12.21 -7.17 -0.35
C SER A 42 10.73 -7.24 -0.69
N LEU A 43 10.05 -6.10 -0.72
CA LEU A 43 8.65 -6.01 -1.11
C LEU A 43 8.43 -6.56 -2.53
N PHE A 44 9.25 -6.17 -3.50
CA PHE A 44 9.15 -6.71 -4.85
C PHE A 44 9.39 -8.22 -4.88
N ARG A 45 10.45 -8.70 -4.21
CA ARG A 45 10.76 -10.14 -4.16
C ARG A 45 9.64 -10.96 -3.53
N ASP A 46 9.09 -10.50 -2.41
CA ASP A 46 8.04 -11.21 -1.65
C ASP A 46 6.73 -11.31 -2.44
N HIS A 47 6.52 -10.40 -3.40
CA HIS A 47 5.37 -10.39 -4.32
C HIS A 47 5.70 -10.96 -5.72
N GLY A 48 6.83 -11.67 -5.88
CA GLY A 48 7.17 -12.39 -7.12
C GLY A 48 7.88 -11.58 -8.19
N PHE A 49 8.26 -10.33 -7.91
CA PHE A 49 9.03 -9.49 -8.82
C PHE A 49 10.54 -9.69 -8.58
N GLY A 50 11.23 -10.29 -9.56
CA GLY A 50 12.67 -10.58 -9.44
C GLY A 50 13.59 -9.38 -9.70
N ARG A 51 13.13 -8.37 -10.44
CA ARG A 51 13.90 -7.17 -10.83
C ARG A 51 12.97 -5.98 -11.05
N TYR A 52 13.50 -4.76 -10.90
CA TYR A 52 12.80 -3.52 -11.25
C TYR A 52 13.76 -2.54 -11.94
N ALA A 53 13.20 -1.60 -12.70
CA ALA A 53 13.92 -0.45 -13.22
C ALA A 53 13.36 0.81 -12.54
N LEU A 54 14.24 1.62 -11.93
CA LEU A 54 13.84 2.89 -11.34
C LEU A 54 13.69 3.94 -12.45
N LEU A 55 12.47 4.39 -12.69
CA LEU A 55 12.19 5.54 -13.53
C LEU A 55 12.08 6.78 -12.65
N THR A 56 12.96 7.75 -12.85
CA THR A 56 13.00 8.99 -12.06
C THR A 56 13.31 10.17 -12.96
N THR A 57 13.04 11.37 -12.46
CA THR A 57 13.48 12.62 -13.10
C THR A 57 14.87 12.99 -12.60
N GLU A 58 15.65 13.70 -13.41
CA GLU A 58 16.98 14.19 -13.01
C GLU A 58 16.94 14.96 -11.69
N ARG A 59 15.93 15.82 -11.51
CA ARG A 59 15.73 16.58 -10.26
C ARG A 59 15.57 15.70 -9.02
N ALA A 60 14.98 14.53 -9.16
CA ALA A 60 14.74 13.62 -8.04
C ALA A 60 15.91 12.64 -7.82
N ALA A 61 16.89 12.61 -8.73
CA ALA A 61 18.09 11.80 -8.63
C ALA A 61 19.31 12.57 -8.08
N ALA A 62 19.27 13.91 -8.08
CA ALA A 62 20.28 14.81 -7.51
C ALA A 62 20.10 14.98 -5.99
#